data_AF-A0A5P2WXG4-F1
#
_entry.id   AF-A0A5P2WXG4-F1
#
_cell.length_a   1.000
_cell.length_b   1.000
_cell.length_c   1.000
_cell.angle_alpha   90.00
_cell.angle_beta   90.00
_cell.angle_gamma   90.00
#
_symmetry.space_group_name_H-M   'P 1'
#
loop_
_entity.id
_entity.type
_entity.pdbx_description
1 polymer ?
#
loop_
_entity_poly.entity_id
_entity_poly.type
_entity_poly.pdbx_seq_one_letter_code
_entity_poly.pdbx_strand_id
1 'polypeptide(L)'
;MPVNARPFLEQLAAAELRLFQHLLRPRTPADEVAVARRTVDIMREDVATGPALAQAYAGGGRGRTTGLSGPERWYAAVLERAGREVNRPVDADLLARKHLEYLAFAGRLRTQVAVQQSYTKDPRNGVDYLITPNEKTSKLYMTAVADELMTWFRAQPYDTAFLRLSAEAGYYTVFLPQRPDVVALLRAAQRLLPDVERGEIPIEPPLEAELFETAVGSLPLIGSMLAAYEAYEGRDLFGYRLGDIERAVLLATLLLPFAGRMVKAGRLMYTESRLARLYGHDGAAWRRLVLTADRMAVNGPAVQSVRQAEEALRVEGRITGKLGREAADGLPKLLRGGRGASGGGAGRVAGDLDDEIEALLRRMTGRHPVLEDLDVPAVRRVLSKGPYVNNLKGQLLEELVENRIVPWLRLRTGPQALGIRAYREKLEFIPGHLISDRSGGAVTDGILAIRRNGVLHIEAIFEAKAGFGQTARGLSRGRGGLSSLKSAEDRATFLSLVKNKFRSEREIARVTGKPYHKTFLELQQEYQLAEAGGQFRKDVERLSASDIGKLEQIYIGEELVKVRISATKVKLFAVVPGDLPVAQAQLIRDELEADHFQYVEIIGADTTRAELNQMAGQLKGLAQRLAEEEAP
;
A
#
# COMPACT_ATOMS: atom_id res chain seq x y z
N MET A 1 -14.14 -60.72 11.42
CA MET A 1 -14.91 -59.81 12.29
C MET A 1 -14.80 -58.40 11.73
N PRO A 2 -15.89 -57.62 11.61
CA PRO A 2 -15.82 -56.24 11.18
C PRO A 2 -15.00 -55.43 12.19
N VAL A 3 -13.97 -54.73 11.73
CA VAL A 3 -13.13 -53.90 12.59
C VAL A 3 -13.92 -52.66 13.03
N ASN A 4 -13.90 -52.34 14.32
CA ASN A 4 -14.56 -51.16 14.85
C ASN A 4 -13.88 -49.88 14.32
N ALA A 5 -14.59 -49.11 13.49
CA ALA A 5 -14.09 -47.87 12.88
C ALA A 5 -14.09 -46.66 13.85
N ARG A 6 -14.81 -46.75 14.97
CA ARG A 6 -15.00 -45.64 15.92
C ARG A 6 -13.69 -45.02 16.43
N PRO A 7 -12.65 -45.79 16.83
CA PRO A 7 -11.40 -45.21 17.32
C PRO A 7 -10.66 -44.38 16.25
N PHE A 8 -10.84 -44.70 14.97
CA PHE A 8 -10.23 -43.94 13.87
C PHE A 8 -11.00 -42.64 13.61
N LEU A 9 -12.33 -42.65 13.72
CA LEU A 9 -13.15 -41.44 13.66
C LEU A 9 -12.85 -40.49 14.83
N GLU A 10 -12.67 -41.03 16.04
CA GLU A 10 -12.26 -40.26 17.22
C GLU A 10 -10.87 -39.63 17.03
N GLN A 11 -9.93 -40.37 16.43
CA GLN A 11 -8.60 -39.86 16.11
C GLN A 11 -8.63 -38.78 15.02
N LEU A 12 -9.50 -38.93 14.00
CA LEU A 12 -9.73 -37.89 12.98
C LEU A 12 -10.30 -36.62 13.62
N ALA A 13 -11.32 -36.74 14.48
CA ALA A 13 -11.88 -35.60 15.21
C ALA A 13 -10.82 -34.90 16.10
N ALA A 14 -9.93 -35.67 16.72
CA ALA A 14 -8.80 -35.12 17.48
C ALA A 14 -7.80 -34.37 16.57
N ALA A 15 -7.53 -34.86 15.35
CA ALA A 15 -6.69 -34.18 14.38
C ALA A 15 -7.33 -32.88 13.86
N GLU A 16 -8.65 -32.89 13.60
CA GLU A 16 -9.43 -31.70 13.24
C GLU A 16 -9.38 -30.63 14.33
N LEU A 17 -9.52 -31.04 15.60
CA LEU A 17 -9.39 -30.15 16.75
C LEU A 17 -7.98 -29.55 16.84
N ARG A 18 -6.92 -30.32 16.57
CA ARG A 18 -5.55 -29.80 16.54
C ARG A 18 -5.36 -28.77 15.43
N LEU A 19 -5.85 -29.04 14.22
CA LEU A 19 -5.83 -28.06 13.12
C LEU A 19 -6.54 -26.77 13.53
N PHE A 20 -7.74 -26.89 14.13
CA PHE A 20 -8.50 -25.75 14.61
C PHE A 20 -7.72 -24.91 15.64
N GLN A 21 -7.07 -25.59 16.60
CA GLN A 21 -6.20 -24.92 17.58
C GLN A 21 -5.00 -24.22 16.92
N HIS A 22 -4.40 -24.82 15.90
CA HIS A 22 -3.30 -24.20 15.14
C HIS A 22 -3.74 -22.92 14.41
N LEU A 23 -4.94 -22.91 13.82
CA LEU A 23 -5.51 -21.73 13.17
C LEU A 23 -5.86 -20.62 14.19
N LEU A 24 -6.37 -21.00 15.34
CA LEU A 24 -6.74 -20.06 16.40
C LEU A 24 -5.52 -19.45 17.10
N ARG A 25 -4.42 -20.19 17.21
CA ARG A 25 -3.17 -19.66 17.75
C ARG A 25 -2.52 -18.70 16.76
N PRO A 26 -2.27 -17.44 17.14
CA PRO A 26 -1.85 -16.41 16.19
C PRO A 26 -0.46 -16.60 15.59
N ARG A 27 0.46 -17.19 16.35
CA ARG A 27 1.86 -17.35 15.96
C ARG A 27 2.21 -18.73 15.41
N THR A 28 1.22 -19.57 15.14
CA THR A 28 1.50 -20.87 14.50
C THR A 28 2.07 -20.61 13.11
N PRO A 29 3.26 -21.15 12.77
CA PRO A 29 3.83 -21.05 11.44
C PRO A 29 2.94 -21.64 10.35
N ALA A 30 3.00 -21.09 9.13
CA ALA A 30 2.14 -21.51 8.03
C ALA A 30 2.39 -22.97 7.59
N ASP A 31 3.63 -23.43 7.66
CA ASP A 31 4.02 -24.83 7.39
C ASP A 31 3.42 -25.80 8.41
N GLU A 32 3.42 -25.48 9.69
CA GLU A 32 2.76 -26.30 10.72
C GLU A 32 1.25 -26.42 10.44
N VAL A 33 0.58 -25.30 10.13
CA VAL A 33 -0.85 -25.29 9.78
C VAL A 33 -1.11 -26.09 8.51
N ALA A 34 -0.26 -25.94 7.48
CA ALA A 34 -0.37 -26.67 6.22
C ALA A 34 -0.20 -28.19 6.43
N VAL A 35 0.77 -28.62 7.23
CA VAL A 35 0.97 -30.04 7.58
C VAL A 35 -0.22 -30.58 8.37
N ALA A 36 -0.69 -29.85 9.39
CA ALA A 36 -1.86 -30.25 10.17
C ALA A 36 -3.10 -30.39 9.28
N ARG A 37 -3.29 -29.46 8.34
CA ARG A 37 -4.40 -29.53 7.39
C ARG A 37 -4.29 -30.71 6.45
N ARG A 38 -3.12 -30.90 5.82
CA ARG A 38 -2.93 -32.02 4.91
C ARG A 38 -3.08 -33.37 5.61
N THR A 39 -2.71 -33.44 6.89
CA THR A 39 -2.95 -34.61 7.75
C THR A 39 -4.45 -34.91 7.86
N VAL A 40 -5.26 -33.90 8.18
CA VAL A 40 -6.73 -34.04 8.24
C VAL A 40 -7.32 -34.45 6.89
N ASP A 41 -6.87 -33.84 5.79
CA ASP A 41 -7.34 -34.17 4.44
C ASP A 41 -7.06 -35.64 4.08
N ILE A 42 -5.84 -36.12 4.31
CA ILE A 42 -5.47 -37.53 4.04
C ILE A 42 -6.28 -38.47 4.95
N MET A 43 -6.46 -38.13 6.23
CA MET A 43 -7.26 -38.96 7.14
C MET A 43 -8.73 -39.04 6.69
N ARG A 44 -9.31 -37.93 6.21
CA ARG A 44 -10.68 -37.92 5.64
C ARG A 44 -10.76 -38.75 4.37
N GLU A 45 -9.78 -38.64 3.47
CA GLU A 45 -9.67 -39.44 2.24
C GLU A 45 -9.59 -40.95 2.58
N ASP A 46 -8.74 -41.34 3.53
CA ASP A 46 -8.58 -42.72 3.99
C ASP A 46 -9.88 -43.29 4.58
N VAL A 47 -10.59 -42.50 5.40
CA VAL A 47 -11.88 -42.90 6.00
C VAL A 47 -12.97 -43.04 4.93
N ALA A 48 -13.00 -42.15 3.93
CA ALA A 48 -14.02 -42.14 2.88
C ALA A 48 -13.81 -43.22 1.80
N THR A 49 -12.56 -43.48 1.40
CA THR A 49 -12.24 -44.41 0.29
C THR A 49 -12.22 -45.87 0.69
N GLY A 50 -12.06 -46.17 1.99
CA GLY A 50 -12.26 -47.50 2.52
C GLY A 50 -11.52 -47.70 3.83
N PRO A 51 -12.21 -48.08 4.92
CA PRO A 51 -11.57 -48.22 6.23
C PRO A 51 -10.50 -49.31 6.26
N ALA A 52 -10.36 -50.16 5.24
CA ALA A 52 -9.30 -51.17 5.13
C ALA A 52 -7.88 -50.60 5.31
N LEU A 53 -7.59 -49.38 4.82
CA LEU A 53 -6.30 -48.70 4.99
C LEU A 53 -6.04 -48.29 6.43
N ALA A 54 -7.05 -47.71 7.10
CA ALA A 54 -7.01 -47.45 8.53
C ALA A 54 -6.96 -48.76 9.35
N GLN A 55 -7.68 -49.79 8.92
CA GLN A 55 -7.76 -51.11 9.54
C GLN A 55 -6.48 -51.93 9.40
N ALA A 56 -5.63 -51.67 8.38
CA ALA A 56 -4.28 -52.22 8.31
C ALA A 56 -3.47 -51.88 9.57
N TYR A 57 -3.75 -50.73 10.20
CA TYR A 57 -3.16 -50.33 11.48
C TYR A 57 -3.86 -50.93 12.71
N ALA A 58 -5.05 -51.52 12.56
CA ALA A 58 -5.80 -52.16 13.65
C ALA A 58 -5.33 -53.59 13.95
N GLY A 59 -4.75 -54.30 12.98
CA GLY A 59 -4.35 -55.72 13.10
C GLY A 59 -3.09 -55.99 13.91
N GLY A 60 -2.26 -54.98 14.18
CA GLY A 60 -1.16 -55.10 15.15
C GLY A 60 -1.67 -54.66 16.51
N GLY A 61 -1.53 -55.46 17.57
CA GLY A 61 -1.68 -54.95 18.95
C GLY A 61 -0.79 -53.72 19.20
N ARG A 62 -0.89 -53.07 20.38
CA ARG A 62 0.05 -51.98 20.75
C ARG A 62 1.46 -52.37 20.30
N GLY A 63 2.05 -51.57 19.43
CA GLY A 63 3.33 -51.93 18.82
C GLY A 63 4.30 -52.21 19.95
N ARG A 64 4.83 -53.44 20.05
CA ARG A 64 5.65 -53.87 21.20
C ARG A 64 6.86 -52.93 21.43
N THR A 65 7.23 -52.15 20.42
CA THR A 65 8.32 -51.18 20.44
C THR A 65 7.91 -49.72 20.66
N THR A 66 6.66 -49.31 20.36
CA THR A 66 6.27 -47.88 20.40
C THR A 66 5.17 -47.54 21.42
N GLY A 67 4.42 -48.54 21.92
CA GLY A 67 3.32 -48.32 22.88
C GLY A 67 2.05 -47.69 22.29
N LEU A 68 2.10 -47.21 21.04
CA LEU A 68 0.98 -46.57 20.34
C LEU A 68 -0.11 -47.58 19.96
N SER A 69 -1.36 -47.13 20.07
CA SER A 69 -2.55 -47.80 19.54
C SER A 69 -2.59 -47.76 18.00
N GLY A 70 -3.46 -48.58 17.39
CA GLY A 70 -3.66 -48.59 15.94
C GLY A 70 -3.98 -47.20 15.35
N PRO A 71 -4.99 -46.47 15.86
CA PRO A 71 -5.31 -45.11 15.40
C PRO A 71 -4.16 -44.12 15.57
N GLU A 72 -3.40 -44.19 16.66
CA GLU A 72 -2.24 -43.31 16.88
C GLU A 72 -1.11 -43.58 15.88
N ARG A 73 -0.86 -44.85 15.54
CA ARG A 73 0.10 -45.21 14.48
C ARG A 73 -0.36 -44.72 13.12
N TRP A 74 -1.65 -44.84 12.82
CA TRP A 74 -2.22 -44.30 11.58
C TRP A 74 -2.06 -42.79 11.52
N TYR A 75 -2.41 -42.05 12.58
CA TYR A 75 -2.18 -40.61 12.66
C TYR A 75 -0.70 -40.24 12.46
N ALA A 76 0.23 -40.94 13.13
CA ALA A 76 1.67 -40.66 13.00
C ALA A 76 2.17 -40.90 11.56
N ALA A 77 1.74 -41.99 10.93
CA ALA A 77 2.10 -42.30 9.54
C ALA A 77 1.52 -41.27 8.56
N VAL A 78 0.27 -40.85 8.77
CA VAL A 78 -0.37 -39.82 7.93
C VAL A 78 0.29 -38.46 8.16
N LEU A 79 0.66 -38.11 9.39
CA LEU A 79 1.38 -36.87 9.71
C LEU A 79 2.75 -36.83 9.02
N GLU A 80 3.51 -37.93 9.04
CA GLU A 80 4.79 -38.03 8.33
C GLU A 80 4.60 -37.92 6.81
N ARG A 81 3.57 -38.57 6.26
CA ARG A 81 3.20 -38.45 4.85
C ARG A 81 2.82 -37.02 4.49
N ALA A 82 1.99 -36.36 5.28
CA ALA A 82 1.58 -34.98 5.10
C ALA A 82 2.80 -34.04 5.15
N GLY A 83 3.70 -34.23 6.11
CA GLY A 83 4.97 -33.52 6.20
C GLY A 83 5.78 -33.63 4.92
N ARG A 84 5.92 -34.83 4.36
CA ARG A 84 6.59 -35.05 3.08
C ARG A 84 5.85 -34.44 1.87
N GLU A 85 4.53 -34.44 1.85
CA GLU A 85 3.75 -33.85 0.75
C GLU A 85 3.79 -32.31 0.77
N VAL A 86 3.68 -31.70 1.96
CA VAL A 86 3.77 -30.24 2.16
C VAL A 86 5.20 -29.77 1.91
N ASN A 87 6.17 -30.39 2.58
CA ASN A 87 7.59 -30.04 2.53
C ASN A 87 8.37 -30.87 1.52
N ARG A 88 7.77 -31.23 0.36
CA ARG A 88 8.37 -32.12 -0.66
C ARG A 88 9.89 -31.99 -0.66
N PRO A 89 10.62 -33.03 -0.21
CA PRO A 89 12.06 -32.94 -0.12
C PRO A 89 12.58 -32.74 -1.54
N VAL A 90 13.10 -31.55 -1.78
CA VAL A 90 13.92 -31.29 -2.94
C VAL A 90 15.23 -31.97 -2.64
N ASP A 91 15.83 -32.62 -3.64
CA ASP A 91 17.20 -33.08 -3.54
C ASP A 91 18.06 -31.92 -2.99
N ALA A 92 18.59 -32.11 -1.78
CA ALA A 92 19.32 -31.07 -1.06
C ALA A 92 20.53 -30.59 -1.86
N ASP A 93 21.16 -31.48 -2.64
CA ASP A 93 22.29 -31.16 -3.50
C ASP A 93 21.86 -30.35 -4.72
N LEU A 94 20.69 -30.64 -5.28
CA LEU A 94 20.12 -29.83 -6.36
C LEU A 94 19.73 -28.44 -5.85
N LEU A 95 19.12 -28.35 -4.66
CA LEU A 95 18.74 -27.08 -4.07
C LEU A 95 19.96 -26.23 -3.71
N ALA A 96 21.00 -26.84 -3.15
CA ALA A 96 22.27 -26.17 -2.85
C ALA A 96 22.93 -25.62 -4.14
N ARG A 97 22.96 -26.42 -5.21
CA ARG A 97 23.44 -25.98 -6.53
C ARG A 97 22.63 -24.79 -7.06
N LYS A 98 21.30 -24.84 -6.94
CA LYS A 98 20.44 -23.72 -7.34
C LYS A 98 20.63 -22.48 -6.49
N HIS A 99 20.82 -22.64 -5.20
CA HIS A 99 21.13 -21.52 -4.31
C HIS A 99 22.41 -20.81 -4.74
N LEU A 100 23.49 -21.56 -5.03
CA LEU A 100 24.75 -21.01 -5.52
C LEU A 100 24.58 -20.31 -6.88
N GLU A 101 23.76 -20.87 -7.77
CA GLU A 101 23.46 -20.28 -9.07
C GLU A 101 22.77 -18.90 -8.93
N TYR A 102 21.74 -18.82 -8.09
CA TYR A 102 21.05 -17.56 -7.79
C TYR A 102 21.93 -16.57 -7.06
N LEU A 103 22.76 -17.04 -6.11
CA LEU A 103 23.71 -16.19 -5.40
C LEU A 103 24.74 -15.58 -6.36
N ALA A 104 25.26 -16.38 -7.30
CA ALA A 104 26.17 -15.89 -8.33
C ALA A 104 25.51 -14.85 -9.23
N PHE A 105 24.25 -15.08 -9.63
CA PHE A 105 23.49 -14.13 -10.45
C PHE A 105 23.18 -12.83 -9.68
N ALA A 106 22.77 -12.90 -8.42
CA ALA A 106 22.58 -11.73 -7.56
C ALA A 106 23.91 -10.95 -7.40
N GLY A 107 25.03 -11.66 -7.29
CA GLY A 107 26.37 -11.07 -7.34
C GLY A 107 26.62 -10.30 -8.62
N ARG A 108 26.27 -10.87 -9.79
CA ARG A 108 26.36 -10.17 -11.08
C ARG A 108 25.50 -8.90 -11.10
N LEU A 109 24.24 -8.97 -10.65
CA LEU A 109 23.34 -7.81 -10.59
C LEU A 109 23.94 -6.66 -9.76
N ARG A 110 24.55 -6.97 -8.61
CA ARG A 110 25.22 -5.97 -7.76
C ARG A 110 26.42 -5.28 -8.43
N THR A 111 27.10 -5.99 -9.33
CA THR A 111 28.28 -5.49 -10.04
C THR A 111 27.97 -4.87 -11.40
N GLN A 112 26.80 -5.18 -11.98
CA GLN A 112 26.41 -4.74 -13.31
C GLN A 112 25.81 -3.32 -13.23
N VAL A 113 26.67 -2.34 -13.01
CA VAL A 113 26.35 -0.93 -13.26
C VAL A 113 26.86 -0.65 -14.68
N ALA A 114 25.97 -0.77 -15.67
CA ALA A 114 26.31 -0.38 -17.04
C ALA A 114 26.47 1.14 -17.08
N VAL A 115 27.71 1.62 -17.17
CA VAL A 115 28.03 3.05 -17.23
C VAL A 115 28.56 3.37 -18.61
N GLN A 116 27.76 4.06 -19.44
CA GLN A 116 28.33 4.90 -20.49
C GLN A 116 28.49 6.30 -19.92
N GLN A 117 29.73 6.72 -19.69
CA GLN A 117 30.04 8.12 -19.47
C GLN A 117 29.74 8.86 -20.76
N SER A 118 29.03 9.98 -20.69
CA SER A 118 28.90 10.88 -21.84
C SER A 118 29.54 12.22 -21.51
N TYR A 119 30.28 12.73 -22.47
CA TYR A 119 30.97 14.00 -22.37
C TYR A 119 30.42 14.93 -23.44
N THR A 120 29.89 16.07 -23.02
CA THR A 120 29.30 17.07 -23.91
C THR A 120 29.93 18.43 -23.63
N LYS A 121 30.39 19.11 -24.69
CA LYS A 121 30.88 20.49 -24.60
C LYS A 121 29.80 21.48 -24.98
N ASP A 122 29.67 22.55 -24.21
CA ASP A 122 28.91 23.75 -24.53
C ASP A 122 29.86 24.94 -24.68
N PRO A 123 30.51 25.06 -25.85
CA PRO A 123 31.53 26.09 -26.08
C PRO A 123 30.99 27.52 -26.01
N ARG A 124 29.67 27.73 -26.17
CA ARG A 124 29.05 29.07 -26.11
C ARG A 124 28.94 29.60 -24.68
N ASN A 125 28.72 28.71 -23.72
CA ASN A 125 28.61 29.07 -22.32
C ASN A 125 29.93 28.88 -21.54
N GLY A 126 30.98 28.38 -22.21
CA GLY A 126 32.29 28.09 -21.59
C GLY A 126 32.22 26.92 -20.61
N VAL A 127 31.41 25.90 -20.91
CA VAL A 127 31.15 24.80 -19.99
C VAL A 127 31.32 23.47 -20.69
N ASP A 128 31.92 22.49 -20.03
CA ASP A 128 31.70 21.09 -20.35
C ASP A 128 30.93 20.36 -19.24
N TYR A 129 30.23 19.32 -19.68
CA TYR A 129 29.46 18.44 -18.83
C TYR A 129 30.06 17.05 -18.95
N LEU A 130 30.62 16.55 -17.85
CA LEU A 130 30.90 15.14 -17.66
C LEU A 130 29.67 14.53 -16.98
N ILE A 131 28.90 13.76 -17.74
CA ILE A 131 27.68 13.12 -17.27
C ILE A 131 28.06 11.69 -16.87
N THR A 132 28.06 11.45 -15.55
CA THR A 132 28.32 10.14 -14.95
C THR A 132 27.02 9.57 -14.38
N PRO A 133 26.74 8.28 -14.52
CA PRO A 133 25.65 7.66 -13.79
C PRO A 133 25.89 7.78 -12.29
N ASN A 134 24.83 8.01 -11.52
CA ASN A 134 24.94 8.06 -10.07
C ASN A 134 25.23 6.65 -9.52
N GLU A 135 26.51 6.31 -9.42
CA GLU A 135 27.00 4.97 -9.09
C GLU A 135 26.51 4.51 -7.72
N LYS A 136 26.46 5.42 -6.74
CA LYS A 136 25.94 5.14 -5.39
C LYS A 136 24.49 4.70 -5.43
N THR A 137 23.69 5.38 -6.25
CA THR A 137 22.26 5.15 -6.39
C THR A 137 21.99 3.86 -7.16
N SER A 138 22.63 3.66 -8.30
CA SER A 138 22.51 2.41 -9.07
C SER A 138 22.96 1.19 -8.25
N LYS A 139 24.06 1.30 -7.50
CA LYS A 139 24.54 0.23 -6.62
C LYS A 139 23.56 -0.06 -5.48
N LEU A 140 22.97 0.97 -4.87
CA LEU A 140 21.96 0.81 -3.82
C LEU A 140 20.73 0.04 -4.34
N TYR A 141 20.17 0.44 -5.49
CA TYR A 141 19.00 -0.22 -6.07
C TYR A 141 19.31 -1.64 -6.52
N MET A 142 20.41 -1.87 -7.24
CA MET A 142 20.77 -3.22 -7.68
C MET A 142 21.09 -4.15 -6.52
N THR A 143 21.59 -3.61 -5.40
CA THR A 143 21.72 -4.37 -4.15
C THR A 143 20.37 -4.75 -3.59
N ALA A 144 19.42 -3.82 -3.49
CA ALA A 144 18.06 -4.10 -3.04
C ALA A 144 17.35 -5.14 -3.93
N VAL A 145 17.49 -5.04 -5.25
CA VAL A 145 16.92 -6.02 -6.20
C VAL A 145 17.56 -7.39 -6.02
N ALA A 146 18.88 -7.47 -5.83
CA ALA A 146 19.59 -8.72 -5.59
C ALA A 146 19.19 -9.38 -4.27
N ASP A 147 19.03 -8.59 -3.20
CA ASP A 147 18.57 -9.09 -1.90
C ASP A 147 17.14 -9.61 -1.99
N GLU A 148 16.28 -8.88 -2.69
CA GLU A 148 14.89 -9.26 -2.88
C GLU A 148 14.75 -10.51 -3.75
N LEU A 149 15.61 -10.67 -4.77
CA LEU A 149 15.70 -11.88 -5.56
C LEU A 149 16.06 -13.10 -4.70
N MET A 150 17.01 -12.95 -3.78
CA MET A 150 17.41 -14.05 -2.89
C MET A 150 16.32 -14.39 -1.87
N THR A 151 15.63 -13.39 -1.33
CA THR A 151 14.47 -13.57 -0.46
C THR A 151 13.34 -14.29 -1.21
N TRP A 152 13.03 -13.85 -2.43
CA TRP A 152 12.05 -14.48 -3.29
C TRP A 152 12.41 -15.94 -3.63
N PHE A 153 13.67 -16.21 -4.00
CA PHE A 153 14.14 -17.55 -4.35
C PHE A 153 13.92 -18.54 -3.19
N ARG A 154 14.24 -18.13 -1.96
CA ARG A 154 14.05 -18.96 -0.76
C ARG A 154 12.58 -19.28 -0.48
N ALA A 155 11.69 -18.40 -0.93
CA ALA A 155 10.26 -18.51 -0.73
C ALA A 155 9.54 -19.31 -1.84
N GLN A 156 10.19 -19.56 -2.98
CA GLN A 156 9.57 -20.21 -4.13
C GLN A 156 9.23 -21.69 -3.87
N PRO A 157 8.10 -22.18 -4.42
CA PRO A 157 7.90 -23.61 -4.55
C PRO A 157 8.94 -24.20 -5.50
N TYR A 158 9.82 -25.04 -4.94
CA TYR A 158 10.78 -25.84 -5.71
C TYR A 158 10.08 -26.98 -6.46
N ASP A 159 9.35 -26.63 -7.51
CA ASP A 159 8.86 -27.62 -8.46
C ASP A 159 9.94 -27.96 -9.50
N THR A 160 9.78 -29.12 -10.16
CA THR A 160 10.74 -29.59 -11.15
C THR A 160 10.88 -28.67 -12.37
N ALA A 161 9.90 -27.81 -12.64
CA ALA A 161 9.96 -26.87 -13.75
C ALA A 161 10.84 -25.66 -13.38
N PHE A 162 10.61 -25.07 -12.20
CA PHE A 162 11.41 -24.00 -11.64
C PHE A 162 12.87 -24.41 -11.46
N LEU A 163 13.11 -25.62 -10.91
CA LEU A 163 14.47 -26.15 -10.74
C LEU A 163 15.20 -26.46 -12.06
N ARG A 164 14.52 -26.44 -13.21
CA ARG A 164 15.16 -26.54 -14.54
C ARG A 164 15.55 -25.18 -15.11
N LEU A 165 14.93 -24.09 -14.67
CA LEU A 165 15.27 -22.75 -15.11
C LEU A 165 16.65 -22.36 -14.59
N SER A 166 17.45 -21.68 -15.41
CA SER A 166 18.63 -20.98 -14.90
C SER A 166 18.21 -19.83 -13.98
N ALA A 167 19.11 -19.35 -13.12
CA ALA A 167 18.83 -18.21 -12.25
C ALA A 167 18.42 -16.96 -13.04
N GLU A 168 19.04 -16.75 -14.20
CA GLU A 168 18.71 -15.66 -15.12
C GLU A 168 17.34 -15.84 -15.78
N ALA A 169 17.04 -17.04 -16.28
CA ALA A 169 15.72 -17.32 -16.83
C ALA A 169 14.63 -17.17 -15.76
N GLY A 170 14.86 -17.68 -14.56
CA GLY A 170 13.96 -17.53 -13.41
C GLY A 170 13.75 -16.07 -13.01
N TYR A 171 14.80 -15.24 -13.06
CA TYR A 171 14.70 -13.80 -12.83
C TYR A 171 13.75 -13.11 -13.82
N TYR A 172 13.95 -13.31 -15.13
CA TYR A 172 13.16 -12.62 -16.16
C TYR A 172 11.75 -13.19 -16.33
N THR A 173 11.58 -14.51 -16.25
CA THR A 173 10.33 -15.18 -16.61
C THR A 173 9.41 -15.44 -15.42
N VAL A 174 9.94 -15.43 -14.19
CA VAL A 174 9.16 -15.75 -12.99
C VAL A 174 9.22 -14.63 -11.96
N PHE A 175 10.42 -14.20 -11.55
CA PHE A 175 10.59 -13.19 -10.50
C PHE A 175 10.01 -11.82 -10.90
N LEU A 176 10.47 -11.23 -12.01
CA LEU A 176 10.03 -9.89 -12.42
C LEU A 176 8.50 -9.81 -12.68
N PRO A 177 7.86 -10.78 -13.35
CA PRO A 177 6.39 -10.80 -13.47
C PRO A 177 5.67 -10.91 -12.13
N GLN A 178 6.24 -11.61 -11.14
CA GLN A 178 5.65 -11.73 -9.81
C GLN A 178 5.90 -10.49 -8.93
N ARG A 179 6.90 -9.66 -9.27
CA ARG A 179 7.39 -8.51 -8.51
C ARG A 179 7.30 -7.19 -9.29
N PRO A 180 6.08 -6.70 -9.55
CA PRO A 180 5.88 -5.43 -10.24
C PRO A 180 6.43 -4.23 -9.44
N ASP A 181 6.51 -4.36 -8.12
CA ASP A 181 7.18 -3.42 -7.21
C ASP A 181 8.68 -3.27 -7.55
N VAL A 182 9.37 -4.39 -7.78
CA VAL A 182 10.78 -4.39 -8.20
C VAL A 182 10.92 -3.84 -9.62
N VAL A 183 9.99 -4.12 -10.52
CA VAL A 183 9.97 -3.52 -11.87
C VAL A 183 9.79 -2.00 -11.79
N ALA A 184 8.91 -1.51 -10.91
CA ALA A 184 8.72 -0.08 -10.68
C ALA A 184 9.99 0.55 -10.09
N LEU A 185 10.65 -0.14 -9.15
CA LEU A 185 11.93 0.28 -8.58
C LEU A 185 13.02 0.40 -9.65
N LEU A 186 13.16 -0.59 -10.52
CA LEU A 186 14.11 -0.57 -11.64
C LEU A 186 13.82 0.58 -12.61
N ARG A 187 12.54 0.85 -12.92
CA ARG A 187 12.15 2.00 -13.75
C ARG A 187 12.41 3.34 -13.07
N ALA A 188 12.21 3.42 -11.76
CA ALA A 188 12.53 4.61 -10.98
C ALA A 188 14.06 4.85 -10.98
N ALA A 189 14.85 3.80 -10.79
CA ALA A 189 16.31 3.86 -10.85
C ALA A 189 16.81 4.36 -12.23
N GLN A 190 16.15 3.95 -13.32
CA GLN A 190 16.46 4.45 -14.68
C GLN A 190 16.12 5.93 -14.91
N ARG A 191 15.26 6.52 -14.08
CA ARG A 191 14.82 7.92 -14.20
C ARG A 191 15.60 8.88 -13.31
N LEU A 192 16.47 8.37 -12.45
CA LEU A 192 17.26 9.23 -11.57
C LEU A 192 18.29 9.99 -12.40
N LEU A 193 18.41 11.28 -12.08
CA LEU A 193 19.29 12.17 -12.81
C LEU A 193 20.74 11.68 -12.66
N PRO A 194 21.52 11.63 -13.76
CA PRO A 194 22.93 11.35 -13.68
C PRO A 194 23.66 12.44 -12.87
N ASP A 195 24.78 12.08 -12.28
CA ASP A 195 25.70 13.04 -11.66
C ASP A 195 26.37 13.83 -12.79
N VAL A 196 26.19 15.15 -12.77
CA VAL A 196 26.74 16.06 -13.79
C VAL A 196 27.86 16.87 -13.13
N GLU A 197 29.09 16.57 -13.52
CA GLU A 197 30.23 17.43 -13.20
C GLU A 197 30.32 18.53 -14.26
N ARG A 198 30.44 19.77 -13.79
CA ARG A 198 30.55 20.96 -14.62
C ARG A 198 31.99 21.46 -14.58
N GLY A 199 32.68 21.43 -15.71
CA GLY A 199 33.97 22.11 -15.87
C GLY A 199 33.80 23.45 -16.58
N GLU A 200 34.76 24.34 -16.38
CA GLU A 200 34.86 25.60 -17.11
C GLU A 200 35.90 25.44 -18.23
N ILE A 201 35.52 25.83 -19.45
CA ILE A 201 36.39 25.87 -20.61
C ILE A 201 36.53 27.34 -21.03
N PRO A 202 37.75 27.83 -21.35
CA PRO A 202 37.92 29.15 -21.93
C PRO A 202 37.06 29.32 -23.19
N ILE A 203 36.32 30.42 -23.25
CA ILE A 203 35.53 30.79 -24.41
C ILE A 203 36.48 31.46 -25.40
N GLU A 204 36.76 30.77 -26.51
CA GLU A 204 37.50 31.35 -27.64
C GLU A 204 36.48 31.68 -28.73
N PRO A 205 35.99 32.94 -28.81
CA PRO A 205 35.14 33.34 -29.92
C PRO A 205 35.93 33.22 -31.24
N PRO A 206 35.28 32.80 -32.33
CA PRO A 206 35.93 32.78 -33.64
C PRO A 206 36.31 34.20 -34.04
N LEU A 207 37.51 34.37 -34.61
CA LEU A 207 38.13 35.67 -34.96
C LEU A 207 37.19 36.62 -35.73
N GLU A 208 36.31 36.07 -36.57
CA GLU A 208 35.33 36.83 -37.35
C GLU A 208 34.24 37.48 -36.48
N ALA A 209 33.83 36.83 -35.38
CA ALA A 209 32.87 37.37 -34.42
C ALA A 209 33.48 38.54 -33.63
N GLU A 210 34.72 38.39 -33.16
CA GLU A 210 35.45 39.42 -32.42
C GLU A 210 35.70 40.68 -33.28
N LEU A 211 36.06 40.50 -34.55
CA LEU A 211 36.22 41.59 -35.51
C LEU A 211 34.91 42.34 -35.78
N PHE A 212 33.80 41.61 -35.92
CA PHE A 212 32.49 42.21 -36.16
C PHE A 212 31.96 42.95 -34.93
N GLU A 213 32.08 42.36 -33.74
CA GLU A 213 31.69 42.98 -32.46
C GLU A 213 32.47 44.28 -32.24
N THR A 214 33.79 44.27 -32.49
CA THR A 214 34.63 45.47 -32.41
C THR A 214 34.18 46.56 -33.41
N ALA A 215 33.84 46.17 -34.64
CA ALA A 215 33.38 47.10 -35.67
C ALA A 215 32.01 47.74 -35.33
N VAL A 216 31.06 46.95 -34.81
CA VAL A 216 29.73 47.44 -34.41
C VAL A 216 29.80 48.24 -33.11
N GLY A 217 30.63 47.81 -32.14
CA GLY A 217 30.90 48.50 -30.88
C GLY A 217 31.55 49.89 -31.07
N SER A 218 32.24 50.10 -32.19
CA SER A 218 32.85 51.39 -32.56
C SER A 218 31.84 52.45 -33.04
N LEU A 219 30.58 52.07 -33.30
CA LEU A 219 29.53 53.00 -33.72
C LEU A 219 28.93 53.70 -32.50
N PRO A 220 28.98 55.04 -32.35
CA PRO A 220 28.68 55.71 -31.08
C PRO A 220 27.30 55.42 -30.46
N LEU A 221 26.26 55.38 -31.29
CA LEU A 221 24.88 55.11 -30.84
C LEU A 221 24.57 53.61 -30.82
N ILE A 222 24.96 52.90 -31.87
CA ILE A 222 24.67 51.46 -32.04
C ILE A 222 25.49 50.63 -31.05
N GLY A 223 26.79 50.92 -30.92
CA GLY A 223 27.69 50.28 -29.96
C GLY A 223 27.30 50.53 -28.50
N SER A 224 26.78 51.73 -28.17
CA SER A 224 26.25 51.99 -26.82
C SER A 224 24.96 51.20 -26.55
N MET A 225 24.03 51.16 -27.50
CA MET A 225 22.80 50.36 -27.33
C MET A 225 23.12 48.86 -27.24
N LEU A 226 24.08 48.40 -28.04
CA LEU A 226 24.53 47.02 -28.07
C LEU A 226 25.22 46.64 -26.75
N ALA A 227 26.20 47.41 -26.30
CA ALA A 227 26.88 47.19 -25.02
C ALA A 227 25.89 47.17 -23.84
N ALA A 228 24.83 48.00 -23.88
CA ALA A 228 23.82 48.04 -22.82
C ALA A 228 22.95 46.79 -22.83
N TYR A 229 22.60 46.34 -24.03
CA TYR A 229 21.86 45.11 -24.24
C TYR A 229 22.69 43.88 -23.82
N GLU A 230 23.95 43.80 -24.24
CA GLU A 230 24.88 42.70 -23.94
C GLU A 230 25.24 42.63 -22.45
N ALA A 231 25.46 43.77 -21.80
CA ALA A 231 25.70 43.80 -20.36
C ALA A 231 24.46 43.41 -19.54
N TYR A 232 23.28 43.80 -20.01
CA TYR A 232 21.99 43.41 -19.43
C TYR A 232 21.71 41.91 -19.59
N GLU A 233 21.86 41.38 -20.81
CA GLU A 233 21.64 39.97 -21.13
C GLU A 233 22.75 39.06 -20.57
N GLY A 234 23.95 39.61 -20.35
CA GLY A 234 25.14 38.87 -19.94
C GLY A 234 25.70 37.98 -21.05
N ARG A 235 25.41 38.33 -22.30
CA ARG A 235 25.86 37.64 -23.51
C ARG A 235 26.23 38.64 -24.59
N ASP A 236 27.19 38.32 -25.43
CA ASP A 236 27.54 39.12 -26.60
C ASP A 236 26.51 38.97 -27.73
N LEU A 237 26.65 39.77 -28.80
CA LEU A 237 25.80 39.73 -29.99
C LEU A 237 25.72 38.35 -30.67
N PHE A 238 26.69 37.47 -30.42
CA PHE A 238 26.76 36.12 -30.98
C PHE A 238 26.30 35.04 -30.00
N GLY A 239 25.87 35.43 -28.80
CA GLY A 239 25.31 34.57 -27.77
C GLY A 239 26.35 33.90 -26.88
N TYR A 240 27.62 34.31 -26.91
CA TYR A 240 28.64 33.86 -25.96
C TYR A 240 28.46 34.55 -24.61
N ARG A 241 28.70 33.83 -23.52
CA ARG A 241 28.50 34.36 -22.17
C ARG A 241 29.62 35.33 -21.79
N LEU A 242 29.23 36.53 -21.36
CA LEU A 242 30.16 37.54 -20.85
C LEU A 242 30.50 37.28 -19.38
N GLY A 243 31.78 37.36 -19.03
CA GLY A 243 32.27 37.29 -17.66
C GLY A 243 31.87 38.51 -16.82
N ASP A 244 31.91 38.38 -15.49
CA ASP A 244 31.52 39.46 -14.59
C ASP A 244 32.39 40.73 -14.77
N ILE A 245 33.66 40.55 -15.14
CA ILE A 245 34.59 41.65 -15.44
C ILE A 245 34.21 42.32 -16.76
N GLU A 246 33.92 41.56 -17.81
CA GLU A 246 33.53 42.09 -19.13
C GLU A 246 32.22 42.87 -19.04
N ARG A 247 31.23 42.34 -18.31
CA ARG A 247 29.96 43.04 -18.03
C ARG A 247 30.19 44.31 -17.23
N ALA A 248 31.09 44.29 -16.24
CA ALA A 248 31.43 45.47 -15.46
C ALA A 248 32.13 46.54 -16.32
N VAL A 249 33.00 46.13 -17.25
CA VAL A 249 33.66 47.02 -18.20
C VAL A 249 32.65 47.63 -19.17
N LEU A 250 31.73 46.84 -19.75
CA LEU A 250 30.66 47.32 -20.63
C LEU A 250 29.70 48.29 -19.90
N LEU A 251 29.33 47.99 -18.65
CA LEU A 251 28.53 48.90 -17.82
C LEU A 251 29.29 50.19 -17.47
N ALA A 252 30.59 50.09 -17.17
CA ALA A 252 31.40 51.26 -16.86
C ALA A 252 31.55 52.20 -18.07
N THR A 253 31.75 51.67 -19.27
CA THR A 253 31.84 52.46 -20.51
C THR A 253 30.52 53.15 -20.87
N LEU A 254 29.38 52.53 -20.56
CA LEU A 254 28.04 53.13 -20.69
C LEU A 254 27.75 54.24 -19.69
N LEU A 255 28.24 54.10 -18.47
CA LEU A 255 27.95 55.02 -17.37
C LEU A 255 28.91 56.22 -17.35
N LEU A 256 30.06 56.14 -18.01
CA LEU A 256 31.06 57.23 -18.07
C LEU A 256 30.51 58.57 -18.62
N PRO A 257 29.64 58.61 -19.66
CA PRO A 257 28.97 59.85 -20.08
C PRO A 257 27.89 60.35 -19.10
N PHE A 258 27.31 59.47 -18.27
CA PHE A 258 26.22 59.79 -17.34
C PHE A 258 26.68 60.12 -15.92
N ALA A 259 27.88 59.67 -15.53
CA ALA A 259 28.49 59.91 -14.22
C ALA A 259 28.73 61.41 -13.93
N GLY A 260 28.85 62.24 -14.98
CA GLY A 260 28.95 63.70 -14.85
C GLY A 260 27.63 64.42 -14.51
N ARG A 261 26.46 63.74 -14.56
CA ARG A 261 25.15 64.39 -14.36
C ARG A 261 24.26 63.79 -13.26
N MET A 262 24.68 62.75 -12.54
CA MET A 262 23.89 62.08 -11.50
C MET A 262 24.49 62.21 -10.09
N VAL A 263 24.73 63.45 -9.63
CA VAL A 263 25.06 63.76 -8.22
C VAL A 263 23.80 64.09 -7.38
N LYS A 264 22.59 64.11 -7.95
CA LYS A 264 21.39 64.48 -7.20
C LYS A 264 20.12 63.76 -7.68
N ALA A 265 19.87 62.53 -7.21
CA ALA A 265 18.52 61.98 -7.02
C ALA A 265 18.54 60.60 -6.34
N GLY A 266 17.74 60.42 -5.29
CA GLY A 266 16.98 59.18 -5.10
C GLY A 266 17.57 58.06 -4.23
N ARG A 267 17.38 58.16 -2.92
CA ARG A 267 17.42 57.09 -1.90
C ARG A 267 16.40 55.96 -2.18
N LEU A 268 16.55 54.87 -1.41
CA LEU A 268 15.55 53.82 -1.05
C LEU A 268 15.36 52.64 -2.02
N MET A 269 15.84 51.46 -1.59
CA MET A 269 15.14 50.15 -1.50
C MET A 269 16.08 48.98 -1.86
N TYR A 270 16.69 48.34 -0.86
CA TYR A 270 16.98 46.90 -0.93
C TYR A 270 17.20 46.33 0.47
N THR A 271 16.29 45.44 0.89
CA THR A 271 16.46 44.53 2.03
C THR A 271 16.29 43.10 1.52
N GLU A 272 16.89 42.15 2.25
CA GLU A 272 16.72 40.69 2.14
C GLU A 272 17.82 39.82 1.46
N SER A 273 19.05 40.33 1.26
CA SER A 273 20.21 39.42 1.10
C SER A 273 20.73 38.83 2.43
N ARG A 274 19.98 39.01 3.53
CA ARG A 274 20.34 38.56 4.89
C ARG A 274 19.68 37.24 5.33
N LEU A 275 18.78 36.64 4.54
CA LEU A 275 18.13 35.38 4.90
C LEU A 275 18.68 34.14 4.18
N ALA A 276 19.36 34.30 3.03
CA ALA A 276 20.04 33.19 2.36
C ALA A 276 21.32 32.73 3.10
N ARG A 277 21.82 33.55 4.03
CA ARG A 277 22.98 33.24 4.87
C ARG A 277 22.66 32.37 6.10
N LEU A 278 21.41 31.94 6.30
CA LEU A 278 21.01 31.31 7.56
C LEU A 278 20.62 29.83 7.54
N TYR A 279 20.20 29.21 6.43
CA TYR A 279 19.71 27.82 6.50
C TYR A 279 19.94 26.96 5.25
N GLY A 280 21.16 26.41 5.13
CA GLY A 280 21.31 25.15 4.39
C GLY A 280 20.51 23.99 5.03
N HIS A 281 20.62 22.81 4.39
CA HIS A 281 20.15 21.46 4.76
C HIS A 281 18.82 20.92 4.21
N ASP A 282 18.96 19.74 3.59
CA ASP A 282 18.08 18.99 2.68
C ASP A 282 16.94 18.16 3.29
N GLY A 283 16.59 18.33 4.57
CA GLY A 283 15.46 17.58 5.17
C GLY A 283 14.09 18.24 4.97
N ALA A 284 14.05 19.58 4.88
CA ALA A 284 12.81 20.36 4.87
C ALA A 284 12.25 20.58 3.46
N ALA A 285 13.04 20.35 2.40
CA ALA A 285 12.63 20.49 1.01
C ALA A 285 11.75 19.30 0.55
N TRP A 286 12.11 18.08 0.96
CA TRP A 286 11.37 16.86 0.64
C TRP A 286 10.03 16.74 1.38
N ARG A 287 9.97 17.09 2.68
CA ARG A 287 8.70 17.19 3.42
C ARG A 287 7.81 18.30 2.83
N ARG A 288 8.40 19.39 2.32
CA ARG A 288 7.66 20.43 1.58
C ARG A 288 7.08 19.91 0.28
N LEU A 289 7.80 19.12 -0.52
CA LEU A 289 7.32 18.62 -1.82
C LEU A 289 6.13 17.65 -1.69
N VAL A 290 6.18 16.72 -0.72
CA VAL A 290 5.06 15.80 -0.42
C VAL A 290 3.87 16.56 0.17
N LEU A 291 4.10 17.53 1.06
CA LEU A 291 3.04 18.41 1.54
C LEU A 291 2.52 19.36 0.44
N THR A 292 3.30 19.67 -0.60
CA THR A 292 2.87 20.51 -1.73
C THR A 292 1.94 19.73 -2.66
N ALA A 293 2.14 18.42 -2.81
CA ALA A 293 1.23 17.53 -3.53
C ALA A 293 -0.16 17.44 -2.85
N ASP A 294 -0.22 17.30 -1.53
CA ASP A 294 -1.48 17.37 -0.76
C ASP A 294 -2.11 18.79 -0.78
N ARG A 295 -1.29 19.85 -0.79
CA ARG A 295 -1.74 21.25 -0.86
C ARG A 295 -2.30 21.65 -2.23
N MET A 296 -1.95 20.94 -3.31
CA MET A 296 -2.52 21.14 -4.64
C MET A 296 -3.97 20.66 -4.77
N ALA A 297 -4.42 19.75 -3.89
CA ALA A 297 -5.82 19.30 -3.86
C ALA A 297 -6.80 20.33 -3.25
N VAL A 298 -6.30 21.32 -2.50
CA VAL A 298 -7.13 22.23 -1.68
C VAL A 298 -7.40 23.59 -2.34
N ASN A 299 -6.57 24.03 -3.31
CA ASN A 299 -6.69 25.33 -3.99
C ASN A 299 -6.83 25.19 -5.51
N GLY A 300 -7.87 24.47 -5.95
CA GLY A 300 -8.17 24.21 -7.37
C GLY A 300 -8.07 25.43 -8.31
N PRO A 301 -8.60 26.62 -7.96
CA PRO A 301 -8.53 27.80 -8.84
C PRO A 301 -7.11 28.33 -9.08
N ALA A 302 -6.23 28.28 -8.07
CA ALA A 302 -4.84 28.73 -8.20
C ALA A 302 -4.03 27.77 -9.06
N VAL A 303 -4.22 26.45 -8.88
CA VAL A 303 -3.61 25.41 -9.72
C VAL A 303 -4.07 25.54 -11.17
N GLN A 304 -5.36 25.82 -11.40
CA GLN A 304 -5.93 25.97 -12.73
C GLN A 304 -5.37 27.20 -13.46
N SER A 305 -5.19 28.34 -12.77
CA SER A 305 -4.59 29.55 -13.34
C SER A 305 -3.10 29.37 -13.72
N VAL A 306 -2.33 28.65 -12.90
CA VAL A 306 -0.92 28.34 -13.18
C VAL A 306 -0.80 27.33 -14.31
N ARG A 307 -1.64 26.30 -14.33
CA ARG A 307 -1.67 25.30 -15.41
C ARG A 307 -2.12 25.89 -16.75
N GLN A 308 -3.08 26.82 -16.75
CA GLN A 308 -3.49 27.54 -17.97
C GLN A 308 -2.39 28.47 -18.48
N ALA A 309 -1.63 29.11 -17.57
CA ALA A 309 -0.47 29.91 -17.95
C ALA A 309 0.69 29.05 -18.49
N GLU A 310 0.90 27.86 -17.93
CA GLU A 310 1.88 26.89 -18.43
C GLU A 310 1.48 26.33 -19.81
N GLU A 311 0.20 25.99 -20.00
CA GLU A 311 -0.35 25.56 -21.28
C GLU A 311 -0.23 26.66 -22.35
N ALA A 312 -0.55 27.92 -22.00
CA ALA A 312 -0.38 29.07 -22.90
C ALA A 312 1.09 29.35 -23.23
N LEU A 313 2.00 29.21 -22.26
CA LEU A 313 3.43 29.34 -22.50
C LEU A 313 3.95 28.21 -23.41
N ARG A 314 3.44 26.99 -23.24
CA ARG A 314 3.83 25.82 -24.03
C ARG A 314 3.29 25.85 -25.46
N VAL A 315 2.06 26.32 -25.65
CA VAL A 315 1.36 26.32 -26.95
C VAL A 315 1.58 27.62 -27.73
N GLU A 316 1.53 28.76 -27.05
CA GLU A 316 1.58 30.09 -27.69
C GLU A 316 2.94 30.78 -27.51
N GLY A 317 3.86 30.21 -26.73
CA GLY A 317 5.19 30.77 -26.47
C GLY A 317 5.18 32.05 -25.62
N ARG A 318 4.02 32.51 -25.15
CA ARG A 318 3.85 33.74 -24.39
C ARG A 318 2.66 33.66 -23.44
N ILE A 319 2.71 34.40 -22.33
CA ILE A 319 1.62 34.52 -21.37
C ILE A 319 0.99 35.91 -21.50
N THR A 320 -0.33 35.98 -21.68
CA THR A 320 -1.04 37.26 -21.79
C THR A 320 -1.14 37.97 -20.44
N GLY A 321 -1.19 39.30 -20.43
CA GLY A 321 -1.06 40.10 -19.20
C GLY A 321 -2.16 39.91 -18.14
N LYS A 322 -3.31 39.31 -18.49
CA LYS A 322 -4.36 38.92 -17.53
C LYS A 322 -4.05 37.54 -16.92
N LEU A 323 -3.76 36.57 -17.77
CA LEU A 323 -3.40 35.20 -17.37
C LEU A 323 -2.11 35.16 -16.54
N GLY A 324 -1.13 35.98 -16.91
CA GLY A 324 0.13 36.14 -16.17
C GLY A 324 -0.07 36.80 -14.80
N ARG A 325 -1.01 37.74 -14.67
CA ARG A 325 -1.39 38.32 -13.37
C ARG A 325 -2.11 37.30 -12.49
N GLU A 326 -3.05 36.56 -13.04
CA GLU A 326 -3.78 35.51 -12.30
C GLU A 326 -2.84 34.39 -11.84
N ALA A 327 -1.90 33.94 -12.68
CA ALA A 327 -0.88 32.97 -12.31
C ALA A 327 0.13 33.54 -11.30
N ALA A 328 0.55 34.80 -11.44
CA ALA A 328 1.45 35.47 -10.51
C ALA A 328 0.80 35.76 -9.13
N ASP A 329 -0.52 35.93 -9.08
CA ASP A 329 -1.28 36.05 -7.82
C ASP A 329 -1.57 34.67 -7.20
N GLY A 330 -1.65 33.62 -8.03
CA GLY A 330 -1.84 32.23 -7.60
C GLY A 330 -0.57 31.58 -7.05
N LEU A 331 0.60 31.85 -7.65
CA LEU A 331 1.88 31.25 -7.29
C LEU A 331 2.26 31.47 -5.81
N PRO A 332 2.17 32.69 -5.24
CA PRO A 332 2.47 32.94 -3.85
C PRO A 332 1.49 32.23 -2.90
N LYS A 333 0.23 32.03 -3.31
CA LYS A 333 -0.78 31.31 -2.53
C LYS A 333 -0.50 29.81 -2.49
N LEU A 334 0.09 29.26 -3.56
CA LEU A 334 0.58 27.88 -3.63
C LEU A 334 1.90 27.72 -2.85
N LEU A 335 2.81 28.70 -2.92
CA LEU A 335 4.13 28.64 -2.29
C LEU A 335 4.15 28.98 -0.79
N ARG A 336 3.26 29.87 -0.31
CA ARG A 336 3.25 30.34 1.09
C ARG A 336 2.41 29.50 2.05
N GLY A 337 1.64 28.51 1.58
CA GLY A 337 0.88 27.59 2.42
C GLY A 337 0.27 28.23 3.68
N GLY A 338 -0.81 29.00 3.54
CA GLY A 338 -1.74 29.28 4.64
C GLY A 338 -1.19 29.82 5.98
N ARG A 339 -0.02 30.48 6.03
CA ARG A 339 0.42 31.21 7.25
C ARG A 339 0.05 32.69 7.27
N GLY A 340 -0.67 33.18 6.25
CA GLY A 340 -1.20 34.54 6.24
C GLY A 340 -2.53 34.63 5.50
N ALA A 341 -3.57 35.00 6.24
CA ALA A 341 -4.75 35.72 5.76
C ALA A 341 -5.82 35.00 4.90
N SER A 342 -6.08 33.71 5.13
CA SER A 342 -7.41 33.16 4.84
C SER A 342 -7.79 32.11 5.88
N GLY A 343 -8.73 32.45 6.76
CA GLY A 343 -9.24 31.55 7.79
C GLY A 343 -10.00 30.37 7.19
N GLY A 344 -9.40 29.17 7.28
CA GLY A 344 -10.02 27.89 6.95
C GLY A 344 -9.20 26.76 7.56
N GLY A 345 -9.76 26.10 8.60
CA GLY A 345 -9.02 25.30 9.58
C GLY A 345 -8.51 23.92 9.15
N ALA A 346 -8.72 23.46 7.92
CA ALA A 346 -8.50 22.05 7.58
C ALA A 346 -7.03 21.61 7.48
N GLY A 347 -6.10 22.50 7.08
CA GLY A 347 -4.71 22.13 6.77
C GLY A 347 -3.74 22.07 7.95
N ARG A 348 -4.06 22.70 9.10
CA ARG A 348 -3.26 22.59 10.34
C ARG A 348 -3.62 21.33 11.13
N VAL A 349 -4.90 20.96 11.14
CA VAL A 349 -5.44 19.85 11.92
C VAL A 349 -4.87 18.49 11.45
N ALA A 350 -4.68 18.28 10.15
CA ALA A 350 -4.21 17.00 9.62
C ALA A 350 -2.76 16.65 10.03
N GLY A 351 -1.86 17.64 10.09
CA GLY A 351 -0.47 17.41 10.49
C GLY A 351 -0.30 17.20 12.00
N ASP A 352 -1.07 17.95 12.80
CA ASP A 352 -1.06 17.83 14.26
C ASP A 352 -1.66 16.47 14.70
N LEU A 353 -2.66 15.97 13.98
CA LEU A 353 -3.27 14.66 14.23
C LEU A 353 -2.32 13.50 13.93
N ASP A 354 -1.59 13.52 12.81
CA ASP A 354 -0.67 12.43 12.47
C ASP A 354 0.48 12.31 13.47
N ASP A 355 1.03 13.44 13.92
CA ASP A 355 2.03 13.46 14.98
C ASP A 355 1.45 12.90 16.30
N GLU A 356 0.18 13.18 16.61
CA GLU A 356 -0.50 12.63 17.79
C GLU A 356 -0.78 11.11 17.66
N ILE A 357 -1.20 10.65 16.47
CA ILE A 357 -1.38 9.22 16.17
C ILE A 357 -0.04 8.49 16.30
N GLU A 358 1.04 9.05 15.75
CA GLU A 358 2.37 8.46 15.83
C GLU A 358 2.85 8.37 17.29
N ALA A 359 2.66 9.43 18.07
CA ALA A 359 2.99 9.42 19.50
C ALA A 359 2.14 8.41 20.29
N LEU A 360 0.85 8.28 19.96
CA LEU A 360 -0.02 7.27 20.56
C LEU A 360 0.45 5.86 20.21
N LEU A 361 0.68 5.59 18.92
CA LEU A 361 1.15 4.30 18.43
C LEU A 361 2.46 3.91 19.09
N ARG A 362 3.48 4.79 19.13
CA ARG A 362 4.76 4.53 19.83
C ARG A 362 4.56 4.12 21.30
N ARG A 363 3.64 4.78 22.03
CA ARG A 363 3.30 4.42 23.42
C ARG A 363 2.59 3.08 23.52
N MET A 364 1.68 2.80 22.58
CA MET A 364 0.90 1.57 22.56
C MET A 364 1.77 0.36 22.20
N THR A 365 2.65 0.48 21.20
CA THR A 365 3.60 -0.57 20.79
C THR A 365 4.52 -1.00 21.94
N GLY A 366 4.96 -0.06 22.79
CA GLY A 366 5.73 -0.38 23.99
C GLY A 366 5.00 -1.25 25.03
N ARG A 367 3.66 -1.32 24.97
CA ARG A 367 2.81 -2.17 25.84
C ARG A 367 2.21 -3.37 25.12
N HIS A 368 1.99 -3.23 23.81
CA HIS A 368 1.34 -4.21 22.95
C HIS A 368 2.23 -4.40 21.71
N PRO A 369 3.24 -5.30 21.78
CA PRO A 369 4.20 -5.50 20.69
C PRO A 369 3.56 -5.88 19.35
N VAL A 370 2.35 -6.47 19.37
CA VAL A 370 1.59 -6.80 18.15
C VAL A 370 1.31 -5.58 17.26
N LEU A 371 1.33 -4.37 17.81
CA LEU A 371 1.12 -3.13 17.06
C LEU A 371 2.38 -2.60 16.36
N GLU A 372 3.52 -3.28 16.48
CA GLU A 372 4.79 -2.86 15.85
C GLU A 372 4.68 -2.76 14.33
N ASP A 373 3.87 -3.63 13.73
CA ASP A 373 3.66 -3.68 12.29
C ASP A 373 2.54 -2.74 11.80
N LEU A 374 1.86 -2.00 12.69
CA LEU A 374 0.87 -1.00 12.28
C LEU A 374 1.53 0.34 11.97
N ASP A 375 0.98 1.06 11.00
CA ASP A 375 1.41 2.40 10.63
C ASP A 375 0.35 3.47 10.97
N VAL A 376 0.72 4.74 10.80
CA VAL A 376 -0.18 5.88 11.05
C VAL A 376 -1.47 5.78 10.20
N PRO A 377 -1.42 5.45 8.89
CA PRO A 377 -2.62 5.17 8.10
C PRO A 377 -3.54 4.09 8.67
N ALA A 378 -3.00 2.96 9.15
CA ALA A 378 -3.78 1.88 9.75
C ALA A 378 -4.50 2.35 11.02
N VAL A 379 -3.78 3.03 11.92
CA VAL A 379 -4.39 3.58 13.13
C VAL A 379 -5.45 4.63 12.81
N ARG A 380 -5.22 5.47 11.79
CA ARG A 380 -6.21 6.43 11.30
C ARG A 380 -7.48 5.74 10.81
N ARG A 381 -7.37 4.61 10.09
CA ARG A 381 -8.53 3.78 9.69
C ARG A 381 -9.29 3.25 10.89
N VAL A 382 -8.59 2.76 11.93
CA VAL A 382 -9.22 2.33 13.18
C VAL A 382 -9.99 3.47 13.82
N LEU A 383 -9.35 4.62 14.02
CA LEU A 383 -9.98 5.81 14.63
C LEU A 383 -11.18 6.32 13.83
N SER A 384 -11.16 6.19 12.49
CA SER A 384 -12.25 6.63 11.62
C SER A 384 -13.59 5.93 11.87
N LYS A 385 -13.58 4.75 12.52
CA LYS A 385 -14.79 4.03 12.91
C LYS A 385 -15.54 4.66 14.09
N GLY A 386 -14.97 5.72 14.68
CA GLY A 386 -15.56 6.48 15.77
C GLY A 386 -15.29 5.88 17.16
N PRO A 387 -15.76 6.56 18.23
CA PRO A 387 -15.38 6.24 19.61
C PRO A 387 -16.01 4.95 20.16
N TYR A 388 -16.79 4.23 19.36
CA TYR A 388 -17.43 3.02 19.82
C TYR A 388 -16.43 1.87 19.85
N VAL A 389 -16.19 1.38 21.07
CA VAL A 389 -15.12 0.44 21.38
C VAL A 389 -15.21 -0.85 20.56
N ASN A 390 -16.40 -1.41 20.30
CA ASN A 390 -16.48 -2.64 19.52
C ASN A 390 -16.17 -2.43 18.03
N ASN A 391 -16.47 -1.26 17.46
CA ASN A 391 -16.05 -0.94 16.09
C ASN A 391 -14.53 -0.80 15.99
N LEU A 392 -13.91 -0.14 16.99
CA LEU A 392 -12.45 -0.03 17.06
C LEU A 392 -11.79 -1.41 17.13
N LYS A 393 -12.35 -2.34 17.93
CA LYS A 393 -11.85 -3.72 18.01
C LYS A 393 -12.01 -4.46 16.69
N GLY A 394 -13.14 -4.30 16.00
CA GLY A 394 -13.39 -4.92 14.70
C GLY A 394 -12.33 -4.50 13.69
N GLN A 395 -12.11 -3.18 13.54
CA GLN A 395 -11.07 -2.67 12.64
C GLN A 395 -9.67 -3.09 13.09
N LEU A 396 -9.36 -3.09 14.40
CA LEU A 396 -8.06 -3.60 14.87
C LEU A 396 -7.83 -5.05 14.46
N LEU A 397 -8.84 -5.91 14.55
CA LEU A 397 -8.72 -7.30 14.12
C LEU A 397 -8.49 -7.41 12.60
N GLU A 398 -9.10 -6.54 11.80
CA GLU A 398 -8.83 -6.44 10.36
C GLU A 398 -7.36 -6.09 10.09
N GLU A 399 -6.85 -5.02 10.71
CA GLU A 399 -5.45 -4.61 10.51
C GLU A 399 -4.47 -5.69 11.01
N LEU A 400 -4.79 -6.37 12.12
CA LEU A 400 -3.93 -7.40 12.70
C LEU A 400 -3.94 -8.73 11.92
N VAL A 401 -5.04 -9.07 11.23
CA VAL A 401 -5.07 -10.30 10.43
C VAL A 401 -4.25 -10.16 9.16
N GLU A 402 -4.20 -8.96 8.58
CA GLU A 402 -3.36 -8.66 7.42
C GLU A 402 -1.88 -9.01 7.71
N ASN A 403 -1.39 -8.62 8.89
CA ASN A 403 -0.03 -8.91 9.36
C ASN A 403 0.25 -10.41 9.50
N ARG A 404 -0.77 -11.25 9.64
CA ARG A 404 -0.62 -12.72 9.65
C ARG A 404 -0.70 -13.31 8.25
N ILE A 405 -1.68 -12.89 7.45
CA ILE A 405 -1.98 -13.49 6.15
C ILE A 405 -0.96 -13.10 5.10
N VAL A 406 -0.58 -11.81 5.02
CA VAL A 406 0.35 -11.33 3.99
C VAL A 406 1.71 -12.05 4.06
N PRO A 407 2.34 -12.24 5.23
CA PRO A 407 3.55 -13.04 5.34
C PRO A 407 3.34 -14.51 4.96
N TRP A 408 2.21 -15.12 5.33
CA TRP A 408 1.91 -16.49 4.92
C TRP A 408 1.85 -16.63 3.39
N LEU A 409 1.25 -15.67 2.69
CA LEU A 409 1.17 -15.70 1.22
C LEU A 409 2.53 -15.58 0.53
N ARG A 410 3.56 -15.08 1.23
CA ARG A 410 4.94 -15.12 0.73
C ARG A 410 5.53 -16.52 0.81
N LEU A 411 5.04 -17.37 1.71
CA LEU A 411 5.50 -18.75 1.87
C LEU A 411 4.75 -19.70 0.93
N ARG A 412 5.48 -20.68 0.38
CA ARG A 412 4.90 -21.81 -0.36
C ARG A 412 3.73 -22.48 0.37
N THR A 413 3.85 -22.64 1.68
CA THR A 413 2.87 -23.34 2.51
C THR A 413 1.68 -22.48 2.88
N GLY A 414 1.71 -21.15 2.69
CA GLY A 414 0.62 -20.24 3.02
C GLY A 414 -0.72 -20.58 2.38
N PRO A 415 -0.80 -20.74 1.04
CA PRO A 415 -2.04 -21.16 0.38
C PRO A 415 -2.59 -22.48 0.95
N GLN A 416 -1.70 -23.44 1.25
CA GLN A 416 -2.07 -24.72 1.86
C GLN A 416 -2.55 -24.55 3.31
N ALA A 417 -1.91 -23.67 4.09
CA ALA A 417 -2.32 -23.35 5.45
C ALA A 417 -3.75 -22.80 5.49
N LEU A 418 -4.11 -21.97 4.51
CA LEU A 418 -5.46 -21.45 4.29
C LEU A 418 -6.40 -22.46 3.62
N GLY A 419 -5.89 -23.64 3.23
CA GLY A 419 -6.66 -24.68 2.55
C GLY A 419 -7.20 -24.23 1.19
N ILE A 420 -6.46 -23.37 0.49
CA ILE A 420 -6.75 -22.89 -0.85
C ILE A 420 -5.89 -23.67 -1.84
N ARG A 421 -6.53 -24.29 -2.84
CA ARG A 421 -5.87 -25.17 -3.83
C ARG A 421 -5.22 -24.39 -4.98
N ALA A 422 -4.58 -23.25 -4.70
CA ALA A 422 -3.98 -22.36 -5.69
C ALA A 422 -2.47 -22.62 -5.89
N TYR A 423 -2.07 -23.87 -6.10
CA TYR A 423 -0.66 -24.28 -6.07
C TYR A 423 0.27 -23.64 -7.12
N ARG A 424 -0.27 -22.89 -8.09
CA ARG A 424 0.49 -22.33 -9.22
C ARG A 424 0.20 -20.87 -9.53
N GLU A 425 -0.73 -20.26 -8.81
CA GLU A 425 -1.21 -18.93 -9.11
C GLU A 425 -0.97 -18.01 -7.92
N LYS A 426 -0.65 -16.75 -8.22
CA LYS A 426 -0.41 -15.76 -7.18
C LYS A 426 -1.73 -15.42 -6.50
N LEU A 427 -1.82 -15.76 -5.23
CA LEU A 427 -2.87 -15.27 -4.35
C LEU A 427 -2.54 -13.83 -3.95
N GLU A 428 -3.52 -12.95 -4.05
CA GLU A 428 -3.46 -11.58 -3.55
C GLU A 428 -4.47 -11.39 -2.40
N PHE A 429 -3.98 -10.90 -1.26
CA PHE A 429 -4.84 -10.42 -0.19
C PHE A 429 -5.18 -8.95 -0.47
N ILE A 430 -6.45 -8.61 -0.45
CA ILE A 430 -6.95 -7.25 -0.59
C ILE A 430 -7.63 -6.88 0.73
N PRO A 431 -7.10 -5.88 1.46
CA PRO A 431 -7.69 -5.40 2.71
C PRO A 431 -9.10 -4.85 2.53
N GLY A 432 -9.96 -5.00 3.53
CA GLY A 432 -11.37 -4.60 3.49
C GLY A 432 -11.58 -3.12 3.22
N HIS A 433 -10.73 -2.26 3.79
CA HIS A 433 -10.79 -0.81 3.55
C HIS A 433 -10.61 -0.39 2.08
N LEU A 434 -10.04 -1.24 1.22
CA LEU A 434 -9.95 -0.99 -0.21
C LEU A 434 -11.18 -1.47 -0.98
N ILE A 435 -12.02 -2.30 -0.37
CA ILE A 435 -13.10 -3.00 -1.04
C ILE A 435 -14.41 -2.28 -0.79
N SER A 436 -14.99 -1.72 -1.87
CA SER A 436 -16.31 -1.10 -1.80
C SER A 436 -17.23 -1.53 -2.92
N ASP A 437 -18.53 -1.53 -2.63
CA ASP A 437 -19.55 -1.70 -3.65
C ASP A 437 -19.69 -0.42 -4.50
N ARG A 438 -20.56 -0.46 -5.51
CA ARG A 438 -20.80 0.71 -6.39
C ARG A 438 -21.43 1.91 -5.67
N SER A 439 -21.96 1.71 -4.47
CA SER A 439 -22.53 2.74 -3.62
C SER A 439 -21.55 3.24 -2.55
N GLY A 440 -20.32 2.70 -2.50
CA GLY A 440 -19.32 3.02 -1.48
C GLY A 440 -19.47 2.29 -0.16
N GLY A 441 -20.38 1.33 -0.06
CA GLY A 441 -20.47 0.46 1.10
C GLY A 441 -19.24 -0.44 1.18
N ALA A 442 -18.65 -0.55 2.37
CA ALA A 442 -17.67 -1.61 2.65
C ALA A 442 -18.36 -2.97 2.48
N VAL A 443 -17.71 -3.89 1.77
CA VAL A 443 -18.31 -5.19 1.41
C VAL A 443 -17.88 -6.30 2.36
N THR A 444 -16.63 -6.26 2.82
CA THR A 444 -15.99 -7.29 3.65
C THR A 444 -14.74 -6.69 4.30
N ASP A 445 -14.25 -7.29 5.38
CA ASP A 445 -13.01 -6.89 6.06
C ASP A 445 -11.76 -7.40 5.32
N GLY A 446 -11.92 -8.28 4.33
CA GLY A 446 -10.86 -8.62 3.39
C GLY A 446 -11.23 -9.73 2.42
N ILE A 447 -10.49 -9.82 1.31
CA ILE A 447 -10.60 -10.95 0.38
C ILE A 447 -9.24 -11.50 0.02
N LEU A 448 -9.23 -12.79 -0.29
CA LEU A 448 -8.11 -13.46 -0.92
C LEU A 448 -8.55 -13.94 -2.30
N ALA A 449 -7.86 -13.47 -3.32
CA ALA A 449 -8.26 -13.66 -4.70
C ALA A 449 -7.10 -14.09 -5.60
N ILE A 450 -7.44 -14.61 -6.77
CA ILE A 450 -6.52 -14.87 -7.87
C ILE A 450 -6.91 -13.99 -9.05
N ARG A 451 -5.96 -13.22 -9.58
CA ARG A 451 -6.17 -12.40 -10.77
C ARG A 451 -5.90 -13.19 -12.04
N ARG A 452 -6.92 -13.36 -12.89
CA ARG A 452 -6.83 -14.03 -14.19
C ARG A 452 -7.46 -13.16 -15.28
N ASN A 453 -6.67 -12.76 -16.28
CA ASN A 453 -7.15 -11.95 -17.42
C ASN A 453 -7.95 -10.70 -16.99
N GLY A 454 -7.48 -10.00 -15.95
CA GLY A 454 -8.14 -8.80 -15.42
C GLY A 454 -9.43 -9.07 -14.61
N VAL A 455 -9.73 -10.33 -14.31
CA VAL A 455 -10.86 -10.74 -13.44
C VAL A 455 -10.32 -11.30 -12.14
N LEU A 456 -10.91 -10.89 -11.02
CA LEU A 456 -10.59 -11.41 -9.70
C LEU A 456 -11.47 -12.59 -9.34
N HIS A 457 -10.85 -13.74 -9.17
CA HIS A 457 -11.48 -14.95 -8.66
C HIS A 457 -11.34 -14.96 -7.14
N ILE A 458 -12.43 -14.73 -6.42
CA ILE A 458 -12.43 -14.70 -4.96
C ILE A 458 -12.37 -16.15 -4.45
N GLU A 459 -11.32 -16.48 -3.72
CA GLU A 459 -11.09 -17.81 -3.13
C GLU A 459 -11.49 -17.84 -1.65
N ALA A 460 -11.27 -16.73 -0.93
CA ALA A 460 -11.72 -16.60 0.45
C ALA A 460 -12.12 -15.16 0.83
N ILE A 461 -12.95 -15.05 1.86
CA ILE A 461 -13.44 -13.80 2.46
C ILE A 461 -13.06 -13.81 3.94
N PHE A 462 -12.63 -12.67 4.48
CA PHE A 462 -12.23 -12.48 5.86
C PHE A 462 -13.21 -11.54 6.56
N GLU A 463 -13.64 -11.93 7.76
CA GLU A 463 -14.67 -11.24 8.54
C GLU A 463 -14.24 -11.13 10.00
N ALA A 464 -13.97 -9.92 10.47
CA ALA A 464 -13.49 -9.64 11.82
C ALA A 464 -14.63 -9.60 12.85
N LYS A 465 -14.54 -10.45 13.89
CA LYS A 465 -15.54 -10.57 14.94
C LYS A 465 -14.92 -10.33 16.33
N ALA A 466 -15.18 -9.14 16.87
CA ALA A 466 -14.60 -8.66 18.12
C ALA A 466 -15.28 -9.14 19.42
N GLY A 467 -16.36 -9.95 19.35
CA GLY A 467 -17.05 -10.43 20.55
C GLY A 467 -18.19 -11.43 20.27
N PHE A 468 -18.68 -12.10 21.31
CA PHE A 468 -19.72 -13.15 21.25
C PHE A 468 -21.15 -12.60 21.47
N GLY A 469 -21.31 -11.50 22.23
CA GLY A 469 -22.62 -11.04 22.73
C GLY A 469 -23.48 -10.16 21.79
N GLN A 470 -22.87 -9.48 20.81
CA GLN A 470 -23.59 -8.66 19.82
C GLN A 470 -23.70 -9.36 18.45
N THR A 471 -22.85 -10.35 18.19
CA THR A 471 -22.68 -11.01 16.90
C THR A 471 -23.74 -12.08 16.66
N ALA A 472 -24.08 -12.87 17.69
CA ALA A 472 -25.23 -13.79 17.65
C ALA A 472 -26.56 -13.04 17.40
N ARG A 473 -26.69 -11.79 17.87
CA ARG A 473 -27.89 -10.95 17.62
C ARG A 473 -27.83 -10.15 16.32
N GLY A 474 -26.64 -9.77 15.87
CA GLY A 474 -26.42 -9.01 14.63
C GLY A 474 -26.60 -9.86 13.38
N LEU A 475 -26.27 -11.15 13.45
CA LEU A 475 -26.54 -12.13 12.40
C LEU A 475 -27.99 -12.65 12.44
N SER A 476 -28.57 -12.82 13.65
CA SER A 476 -29.94 -13.33 13.82
C SER A 476 -31.06 -12.28 13.80
N ARG A 477 -30.80 -10.98 13.62
CA ARG A 477 -31.85 -9.94 13.57
C ARG A 477 -32.59 -9.99 12.24
N GLY A 478 -33.37 -11.04 12.03
CA GLY A 478 -34.30 -11.20 10.92
C GLY A 478 -35.68 -10.57 11.16
N ARG A 479 -35.94 -9.75 12.21
CA ARG A 479 -37.34 -9.33 12.50
C ARG A 479 -37.61 -8.11 13.38
N GLY A 480 -36.64 -7.31 13.80
CA GLY A 480 -36.88 -6.20 14.74
C GLY A 480 -36.44 -4.83 14.23
N GLY A 481 -37.39 -3.94 13.92
CA GLY A 481 -37.10 -2.52 13.62
C GLY A 481 -36.55 -1.74 14.83
N LEU A 482 -36.48 -0.41 14.72
CA LEU A 482 -35.89 0.52 15.72
C LEU A 482 -36.38 0.31 17.18
N SER A 483 -37.59 -0.22 17.34
CA SER A 483 -38.21 -0.59 18.62
C SER A 483 -37.55 -1.79 19.32
N SER A 484 -36.68 -2.52 18.62
CA SER A 484 -35.91 -3.66 19.15
C SER A 484 -34.53 -3.28 19.71
N LEU A 485 -34.06 -2.05 19.47
CA LEU A 485 -32.81 -1.49 20.00
C LEU A 485 -33.07 -0.95 21.42
N LYS A 486 -33.03 -1.84 22.41
CA LYS A 486 -33.36 -1.52 23.82
C LYS A 486 -32.23 -0.83 24.58
N SER A 487 -30.98 -0.93 24.12
CA SER A 487 -29.82 -0.32 24.79
C SER A 487 -29.37 0.96 24.08
N ALA A 488 -28.83 1.91 24.85
CA ALA A 488 -28.17 3.10 24.29
C ALA A 488 -26.98 2.72 23.38
N GLU A 489 -26.36 1.57 23.65
CA GLU A 489 -25.23 1.00 22.92
C GLU A 489 -25.61 0.51 21.52
N ASP A 490 -26.76 -0.16 21.39
CA ASP A 490 -27.33 -0.61 20.12
C ASP A 490 -27.65 0.59 19.20
N ARG A 491 -28.20 1.67 19.78
CA ARG A 491 -28.51 2.91 19.04
C ARG A 491 -27.24 3.64 18.59
N ALA A 492 -26.21 3.69 19.42
CA ALA A 492 -24.93 4.29 19.07
C ALA A 492 -24.22 3.51 17.95
N THR A 493 -24.26 2.18 17.99
CA THR A 493 -23.72 1.31 16.94
C THR A 493 -24.40 1.58 15.60
N PHE A 494 -25.74 1.60 15.59
CA PHE A 494 -26.52 1.90 14.40
C PHE A 494 -26.20 3.31 13.82
N LEU A 495 -26.13 4.33 14.67
CA LEU A 495 -25.77 5.69 14.22
C LEU A 495 -24.35 5.77 13.65
N SER A 496 -23.40 5.00 14.18
CA SER A 496 -22.03 4.95 13.64
C SER A 496 -21.97 4.35 12.24
N LEU A 497 -22.76 3.30 11.96
CA LEU A 497 -22.87 2.68 10.63
C LEU A 497 -23.45 3.66 9.60
N VAL A 498 -24.54 4.34 9.98
CA VAL A 498 -25.17 5.37 9.13
C VAL A 498 -24.20 6.53 8.87
N LYS A 499 -23.43 6.97 9.87
CA LYS A 499 -22.41 8.03 9.72
C LYS A 499 -21.30 7.62 8.75
N ASN A 500 -20.85 6.37 8.82
CA ASN A 500 -19.84 5.85 7.89
C ASN A 500 -20.35 5.76 6.46
N LYS A 501 -21.58 5.26 6.24
CA LYS A 501 -22.17 5.23 4.88
C LYS A 501 -22.38 6.66 4.34
N PHE A 502 -22.85 7.58 5.18
CA PHE A 502 -23.02 8.99 4.78
C PHE A 502 -21.68 9.62 4.33
N ARG A 503 -20.58 9.34 5.05
CA ARG A 503 -19.23 9.80 4.66
C ARG A 503 -18.79 9.21 3.32
N SER A 504 -18.95 7.90 3.16
CA SER A 504 -18.52 7.20 1.95
C SER A 504 -19.27 7.70 0.70
N GLU A 505 -20.60 7.79 0.76
CA GLU A 505 -21.40 8.27 -0.37
C GLU A 505 -21.06 9.73 -0.75
N ARG A 506 -20.79 10.58 0.25
CA ARG A 506 -20.38 11.96 0.04
C ARG A 506 -18.99 12.06 -0.60
N GLU A 507 -18.05 11.21 -0.19
CA GLU A 507 -16.71 11.15 -0.76
C GLU A 507 -16.74 10.67 -2.22
N ILE A 508 -17.56 9.66 -2.54
CA ILE A 508 -17.76 9.21 -3.91
C ILE A 508 -18.37 10.31 -4.77
N ALA A 509 -19.37 11.03 -4.26
CA ALA A 509 -19.95 12.15 -4.96
C ALA A 509 -18.90 13.24 -5.24
N ARG A 510 -18.03 13.52 -4.27
CA ARG A 510 -16.90 14.45 -4.41
C ARG A 510 -15.92 14.00 -5.50
N VAL A 511 -15.46 12.75 -5.46
CA VAL A 511 -14.50 12.19 -6.43
C VAL A 511 -15.10 12.10 -7.84
N THR A 512 -16.39 11.76 -7.94
CA THR A 512 -17.10 11.63 -9.23
C THR A 512 -17.64 12.96 -9.76
N GLY A 513 -17.43 14.07 -9.04
CA GLY A 513 -17.91 15.41 -9.43
C GLY A 513 -19.43 15.54 -9.43
N LYS A 514 -20.15 14.65 -8.76
CA LYS A 514 -21.61 14.67 -8.66
C LYS A 514 -22.05 15.39 -7.38
N PRO A 515 -23.14 16.18 -7.40
CA PRO A 515 -23.67 16.77 -6.18
C PRO A 515 -24.33 15.70 -5.29
N TYR A 516 -24.08 15.77 -3.98
CA TYR A 516 -24.66 14.87 -2.98
C TYR A 516 -25.76 15.59 -2.20
N HIS A 517 -27.00 15.10 -2.28
CA HIS A 517 -28.19 15.77 -1.72
C HIS A 517 -28.87 15.00 -0.58
N LYS A 518 -28.47 13.74 -0.32
CA LYS A 518 -29.09 12.96 0.75
C LYS A 518 -28.72 13.56 2.10
N THR A 519 -29.67 13.60 3.01
CA THR A 519 -29.46 13.99 4.41
C THR A 519 -29.14 12.78 5.27
N PHE A 520 -28.50 12.99 6.41
CA PHE A 520 -28.21 11.91 7.37
C PHE A 520 -29.50 11.19 7.82
N LEU A 521 -30.60 11.94 7.98
CA LEU A 521 -31.91 11.40 8.39
C LEU A 521 -32.51 10.48 7.31
N GLU A 522 -32.45 10.88 6.04
CA GLU A 522 -32.91 10.04 4.92
C GLU A 522 -32.09 8.77 4.82
N LEU A 523 -30.77 8.86 5.01
CA LEU A 523 -29.88 7.71 5.00
C LEU A 523 -30.15 6.75 6.18
N GLN A 524 -30.48 7.32 7.34
CA GLN A 524 -30.88 6.56 8.53
C GLN A 524 -32.18 5.78 8.30
N GLN A 525 -33.14 6.36 7.58
CA GLN A 525 -34.40 5.69 7.22
C GLN A 525 -34.18 4.61 6.15
N GLU A 526 -33.31 4.85 5.17
CA GLU A 526 -32.92 3.89 4.13
C GLU A 526 -32.24 2.65 4.75
N TYR A 527 -31.33 2.85 5.73
CA TYR A 527 -30.64 1.77 6.42
C TYR A 527 -31.60 0.86 7.22
N GLN A 528 -32.65 1.43 7.82
CA GLN A 528 -33.67 0.66 8.57
C GLN A 528 -34.46 -0.30 7.68
N LEU A 529 -34.77 0.09 6.45
CA LEU A 529 -35.47 -0.76 5.48
C LEU A 529 -34.54 -1.87 4.94
N ALA A 530 -33.22 -1.65 4.96
CA ALA A 530 -32.22 -2.58 4.46
C ALA A 530 -31.77 -3.66 5.48
N GLU A 531 -31.91 -3.48 6.79
CA GLU A 531 -31.43 -4.44 7.80
C GLU A 531 -32.30 -5.70 8.00
N ALA A 532 -33.45 -5.84 7.31
CA ALA A 532 -34.38 -6.96 7.51
C ALA A 532 -33.89 -8.34 7.00
N GLY A 533 -32.62 -8.50 6.62
CA GLY A 533 -32.07 -9.79 6.21
C GLY A 533 -30.55 -9.79 6.23
N GLY A 534 -29.96 -10.25 7.34
CA GLY A 534 -28.54 -10.59 7.55
C GLY A 534 -27.51 -9.88 6.67
N GLN A 535 -26.74 -8.96 7.26
CA GLN A 535 -25.74 -8.12 6.57
C GLN A 535 -24.81 -8.92 5.65
N PHE A 536 -24.23 -10.01 6.16
CA PHE A 536 -23.26 -10.83 5.40
C PHE A 536 -23.89 -11.64 4.26
N ARG A 537 -25.09 -12.18 4.45
CA ARG A 537 -25.83 -12.88 3.38
C ARG A 537 -26.13 -11.93 2.23
N LYS A 538 -26.53 -10.68 2.52
CA LYS A 538 -26.72 -9.65 1.49
C LYS A 538 -25.43 -9.31 0.77
N ASP A 539 -24.30 -9.27 1.44
CA ASP A 539 -23.03 -8.88 0.81
C ASP A 539 -22.49 -10.00 -0.10
N VAL A 540 -22.60 -11.26 0.30
CA VAL A 540 -22.29 -12.41 -0.58
C VAL A 540 -23.34 -12.56 -1.70
N GLU A 541 -24.63 -12.40 -1.40
CA GLU A 541 -25.69 -12.40 -2.42
C GLU A 541 -25.48 -11.26 -3.41
N ARG A 542 -25.11 -10.04 -2.99
CA ARG A 542 -24.75 -8.91 -3.88
C ARG A 542 -23.54 -9.22 -4.76
N LEU A 543 -22.50 -9.84 -4.19
CA LEU A 543 -21.31 -10.26 -4.95
C LEU A 543 -21.60 -11.42 -5.92
N SER A 544 -22.65 -12.21 -5.67
CA SER A 544 -23.05 -13.37 -6.47
C SER A 544 -24.22 -13.11 -7.43
N ALA A 545 -24.99 -12.03 -7.21
CA ALA A 545 -26.19 -11.70 -7.95
C ALA A 545 -25.86 -10.89 -9.20
N SER A 546 -25.38 -11.58 -10.23
CA SER A 546 -25.54 -11.12 -11.60
C SER A 546 -26.32 -12.17 -12.40
N ASP A 547 -27.23 -11.70 -13.23
CA ASP A 547 -27.87 -12.47 -14.29
C ASP A 547 -26.81 -13.31 -15.02
N ILE A 548 -27.13 -14.58 -15.27
CA ILE A 548 -26.27 -15.58 -15.89
C ILE A 548 -25.50 -14.95 -17.07
N GLY A 549 -24.20 -14.71 -16.88
CA GLY A 549 -23.29 -14.21 -17.93
C GLY A 549 -22.62 -12.85 -17.67
N LYS A 550 -23.04 -12.06 -16.68
CA LYS A 550 -22.33 -10.82 -16.28
C LYS A 550 -21.45 -11.05 -15.06
N LEU A 551 -20.23 -10.51 -15.09
CA LEU A 551 -19.34 -10.49 -13.93
C LEU A 551 -19.68 -9.28 -13.06
N GLU A 552 -19.81 -9.50 -11.76
CA GLU A 552 -19.97 -8.41 -10.80
C GLU A 552 -18.75 -7.48 -10.79
N GLN A 553 -18.95 -6.24 -10.38
CA GLN A 553 -17.88 -5.25 -10.31
C GLN A 553 -17.85 -4.58 -8.94
N ILE A 554 -16.68 -4.62 -8.32
CA ILE A 554 -16.38 -3.93 -7.05
C ILE A 554 -15.32 -2.87 -7.29
N TYR A 555 -15.26 -1.88 -6.42
CA TYR A 555 -14.13 -0.97 -6.34
C TYR A 555 -13.04 -1.58 -5.46
N ILE A 556 -11.80 -1.54 -5.95
CA ILE A 556 -10.58 -1.81 -5.20
C ILE A 556 -9.76 -0.53 -5.22
N GLY A 557 -9.78 0.20 -4.10
CA GLY A 557 -9.35 1.59 -4.06
C GLY A 557 -10.18 2.43 -5.04
N GLU A 558 -9.54 2.99 -6.06
CA GLU A 558 -10.20 3.80 -7.10
C GLU A 558 -10.54 3.00 -8.36
N GLU A 559 -10.08 1.75 -8.47
CA GLU A 559 -10.23 0.94 -9.68
C GLU A 559 -11.52 0.09 -9.63
N LEU A 560 -12.32 0.13 -10.69
CA LEU A 560 -13.48 -0.75 -10.84
C LEU A 560 -13.05 -2.09 -11.45
N VAL A 561 -13.06 -3.16 -10.64
CA VAL A 561 -12.53 -4.48 -11.02
C VAL A 561 -13.65 -5.50 -11.15
N LYS A 562 -13.58 -6.34 -12.19
CA LYS A 562 -14.51 -7.45 -12.39
C LYS A 562 -14.17 -8.59 -11.44
N VAL A 563 -15.17 -9.08 -10.71
CA VAL A 563 -15.05 -10.20 -9.78
C VAL A 563 -15.85 -11.42 -10.24
N ARG A 564 -15.33 -12.59 -9.87
CA ARG A 564 -16.01 -13.87 -9.97
C ARG A 564 -15.97 -14.53 -8.61
N ILE A 565 -17.14 -14.69 -8.01
CA ILE A 565 -17.33 -15.42 -6.76
C ILE A 565 -18.00 -16.77 -7.07
N SER A 566 -17.60 -17.82 -6.37
CA SER A 566 -18.31 -19.10 -6.42
C SER A 566 -18.91 -19.37 -5.05
N ALA A 567 -20.23 -19.19 -4.93
CA ALA A 567 -20.94 -19.36 -3.66
C ALA A 567 -20.72 -20.75 -3.00
N THR A 568 -20.38 -21.76 -3.81
CA THR A 568 -20.11 -23.14 -3.35
C THR A 568 -18.62 -23.46 -3.19
N LYS A 569 -17.70 -22.52 -3.42
CA LYS A 569 -16.25 -22.77 -3.31
C LYS A 569 -15.50 -21.72 -2.50
N VAL A 570 -16.10 -20.55 -2.28
CA VAL A 570 -15.48 -19.49 -1.48
C VAL A 570 -15.44 -19.91 -0.02
N LYS A 571 -14.26 -19.79 0.57
CA LYS A 571 -14.04 -20.04 1.99
C LYS A 571 -14.30 -18.77 2.81
N LEU A 572 -14.90 -18.92 3.97
CA LEU A 572 -15.07 -17.84 4.93
C LEU A 572 -14.08 -18.03 6.10
N PHE A 573 -13.33 -16.98 6.41
CA PHE A 573 -12.50 -16.90 7.60
C PHE A 573 -13.09 -15.90 8.58
N ALA A 574 -13.60 -16.38 9.71
CA ALA A 574 -13.94 -15.49 10.81
C ALA A 574 -12.68 -15.20 11.62
N VAL A 575 -12.29 -13.93 11.69
CA VAL A 575 -11.12 -13.45 12.41
C VAL A 575 -11.52 -13.11 13.83
N VAL A 576 -10.89 -13.75 14.80
CA VAL A 576 -11.19 -13.58 16.23
C VAL A 576 -9.91 -13.35 17.04
N PRO A 577 -9.99 -12.91 18.30
CA PRO A 577 -8.84 -12.90 19.20
C PRO A 577 -8.27 -14.32 19.41
N GLY A 578 -6.94 -14.44 19.51
CA GLY A 578 -6.25 -15.72 19.57
C GLY A 578 -6.44 -16.53 20.86
N ASP A 579 -6.99 -15.91 21.92
CA ASP A 579 -7.31 -16.55 23.20
C ASP A 579 -8.78 -17.01 23.31
N LEU A 580 -9.54 -16.97 22.21
CA LEU A 580 -10.93 -17.39 22.24
C LEU A 580 -11.02 -18.88 22.64
N PRO A 581 -11.85 -19.27 23.63
CA PRO A 581 -12.02 -20.68 23.96
C PRO A 581 -12.54 -21.46 22.75
N VAL A 582 -12.00 -22.67 22.52
CA VAL A 582 -12.38 -23.53 21.39
C VAL A 582 -13.89 -23.70 21.30
N ALA A 583 -14.58 -23.94 22.42
CA ALA A 583 -16.03 -24.09 22.44
C ALA A 583 -16.78 -22.83 21.93
N GLN A 584 -16.27 -21.63 22.24
CA GLN A 584 -16.87 -20.37 21.75
C GLN A 584 -16.59 -20.15 20.27
N ALA A 585 -15.36 -20.45 19.83
CA ALA A 585 -14.99 -20.38 18.43
C ALA A 585 -15.80 -21.39 17.58
N GLN A 586 -16.09 -22.56 18.15
CA GLN A 586 -16.94 -23.59 17.53
C GLN A 586 -18.39 -23.10 17.36
N LEU A 587 -18.97 -22.45 18.37
CA LEU A 587 -20.30 -21.85 18.26
C LEU A 587 -20.37 -20.80 17.14
N ILE A 588 -19.35 -19.95 16.99
CA ILE A 588 -19.28 -18.97 15.89
C ILE A 588 -19.25 -19.70 14.53
N ARG A 589 -18.49 -20.79 14.42
CA ARG A 589 -18.46 -21.60 13.20
C ARG A 589 -19.83 -22.20 12.89
N ASP A 590 -20.47 -22.81 13.87
CA ASP A 590 -21.77 -23.46 13.73
C ASP A 590 -22.87 -22.45 13.35
N GLU A 591 -22.85 -21.24 13.92
CA GLU A 591 -23.75 -20.14 13.56
C GLU A 591 -23.56 -19.70 12.09
N LEU A 592 -22.32 -19.54 11.64
CA LEU A 592 -22.02 -19.15 10.26
C LEU A 592 -22.34 -20.28 9.26
N GLU A 593 -22.13 -21.54 9.62
CA GLU A 593 -22.52 -22.69 8.78
C GLU A 593 -24.05 -22.79 8.65
N ALA A 594 -24.80 -22.44 9.71
CA ALA A 594 -26.27 -22.40 9.68
C ALA A 594 -26.82 -21.36 8.69
N ASP A 595 -26.05 -20.30 8.39
CA ASP A 595 -26.36 -19.31 7.36
C ASP A 595 -26.00 -19.76 5.93
N HIS A 596 -25.82 -21.08 5.71
CA HIS A 596 -25.53 -21.75 4.43
C HIS A 596 -24.12 -21.54 3.84
N PHE A 597 -23.15 -21.10 4.65
CA PHE A 597 -21.75 -21.08 4.24
C PHE A 597 -21.15 -22.49 4.38
N GLN A 598 -20.74 -23.10 3.27
CA GLN A 598 -20.26 -24.49 3.26
C GLN A 598 -18.83 -24.68 3.78
N TYR A 599 -18.04 -23.62 3.84
CA TYR A 599 -16.62 -23.68 4.20
C TYR A 599 -16.25 -22.54 5.15
N VAL A 600 -16.60 -22.68 6.42
CA VAL A 600 -16.27 -21.69 7.46
C VAL A 600 -15.09 -22.17 8.30
N GLU A 601 -14.10 -21.30 8.47
CA GLU A 601 -12.97 -21.51 9.37
C GLU A 601 -12.76 -20.30 10.28
N ILE A 602 -12.21 -20.55 11.46
CA ILE A 602 -11.89 -19.50 12.43
C ILE A 602 -10.37 -19.31 12.43
N ILE A 603 -9.93 -18.06 12.35
CA ILE A 603 -8.51 -17.70 12.43
C ILE A 603 -8.28 -16.70 13.56
N GLY A 604 -7.25 -16.93 14.37
CA GLY A 604 -6.88 -16.01 15.44
C GLY A 604 -5.97 -14.87 14.98
N ALA A 605 -6.26 -13.65 15.39
CA ALA A 605 -5.33 -12.52 15.32
C ALA A 605 -4.34 -12.56 16.50
N ASP A 606 -3.16 -11.92 16.36
CA ASP A 606 -2.07 -11.90 17.36
C ASP A 606 -2.35 -11.03 18.59
N THR A 607 -3.57 -11.12 19.11
CA THR A 607 -4.03 -10.39 20.29
C THR A 607 -4.96 -11.27 21.12
N THR A 608 -4.92 -11.08 22.43
CA THR A 608 -5.95 -11.59 23.34
C THR A 608 -7.16 -10.66 23.39
N ARG A 609 -8.30 -11.13 23.90
CA ARG A 609 -9.49 -10.29 24.18
C ARG A 609 -9.18 -9.16 25.16
N ALA A 610 -8.37 -9.43 26.17
CA ALA A 610 -8.00 -8.44 27.18
C ALA A 610 -7.15 -7.32 26.56
N GLU A 611 -6.13 -7.66 25.78
CA GLU A 611 -5.31 -6.70 25.05
C GLU A 611 -6.14 -5.92 24.04
N LEU A 612 -7.00 -6.60 23.25
CA LEU A 612 -7.87 -5.95 22.27
C LEU A 612 -8.81 -4.92 22.92
N ASN A 613 -9.36 -5.24 24.10
CA ASN A 613 -10.15 -4.29 24.89
C ASN A 613 -9.31 -3.08 25.36
N GLN A 614 -8.09 -3.33 25.83
CA GLN A 614 -7.19 -2.26 26.28
C GLN A 614 -6.77 -1.34 25.14
N MET A 615 -6.37 -1.91 23.99
CA MET A 615 -5.99 -1.16 22.79
C MET A 615 -7.14 -0.29 22.29
N ALA A 616 -8.34 -0.86 22.14
CA ALA A 616 -9.53 -0.10 21.75
C ALA A 616 -9.89 0.99 22.79
N GLY A 617 -9.70 0.71 24.08
CA GLY A 617 -9.91 1.69 25.15
C GLY A 617 -8.94 2.88 25.08
N GLN A 618 -7.68 2.64 24.71
CA GLN A 618 -6.67 3.69 24.53
C GLN A 618 -6.94 4.55 23.29
N LEU A 619 -7.47 3.95 22.21
CA LEU A 619 -7.84 4.67 20.98
C LEU A 619 -9.12 5.48 21.12
N LYS A 620 -10.03 5.08 22.02
CA LYS A 620 -11.35 5.71 22.21
C LYS A 620 -11.30 7.23 22.37
N GLY A 621 -10.38 7.73 23.20
CA GLY A 621 -10.29 9.17 23.49
C GLY A 621 -9.91 10.01 22.28
N LEU A 622 -9.01 9.50 21.43
CA LEU A 622 -8.64 10.15 20.18
C LEU A 622 -9.74 10.02 19.13
N ALA A 623 -10.38 8.84 19.03
CA ALA A 623 -11.52 8.62 18.13
C ALA A 623 -12.72 9.51 18.48
N GLN A 624 -12.94 9.80 19.77
CA GLN A 624 -14.00 10.70 20.23
C GLN A 624 -13.73 12.13 19.79
N ARG A 625 -12.52 12.64 20.02
CA ARG A 625 -12.12 13.98 19.56
C ARG A 625 -12.26 14.13 18.06
N LEU A 626 -11.79 13.16 17.28
CA LEU A 626 -11.98 13.16 15.83
C LEU A 626 -13.45 13.20 15.42
N ALA A 627 -14.29 12.40 16.09
CA ALA A 627 -15.72 12.39 15.80
C ALA A 627 -16.42 13.72 16.15
N GLU A 628 -15.91 14.46 17.14
CA GLU A 628 -16.37 15.78 17.60
C GLU A 628 -15.86 16.92 16.68
N GLU A 629 -14.60 16.89 16.25
CA GLU A 629 -14.03 17.85 15.29
C GLU A 629 -14.63 17.74 13.89
N GLU A 630 -15.09 16.54 13.53
CA GLU A 630 -15.79 16.27 12.27
C GLU A 630 -17.32 16.42 12.38
N ALA A 631 -17.85 16.84 13.55
CA ALA A 631 -19.25 17.19 13.70
C ALA A 631 -19.50 18.62 13.19
N PRO A 632 -20.53 18.85 12.37
CA PRO A 632 -20.81 20.15 11.76
C PRO A 632 -21.16 21.26 12.76
#